data_AF-A0A914DXU5-F1
#
_entry.id   AF-A0A914DXU5-F1
#
_cell.length_a   1.000
_cell.length_b   1.000
_cell.length_c   1.000
_cell.angle_alpha   90.00
_cell.angle_beta   90.00
_cell.angle_gamma   90.00
#
_symmetry.space_group_name_H-M   'P 1'
#
loop_
_entity.id
_entity.type
_entity.pdbx_description
1 polymer ?
#
loop_
_entity_poly.entity_id
_entity_poly.type
_entity_poly.pdbx_seq_one_letter_code
_entity_poly.pdbx_strand_id
1 'polypeptide(L)'
;MVHYKISYFDARSLGEPARLILKYANVPFEDDRIPKDQWPTRKLVYLEWIVKAWDSIPKEAISKSFNTCEVTNAVGGSKDNEIHCFKPDGPVPTDRDLLKQARAEKKIIELIEEIDLSEDENNNVYDSEASVDD
;
A
#
# COMPACT_ATOMS: atom_id res chain seq x y z
N MET A 1 30.42 -4.78 6.25
CA MET A 1 29.60 -6.01 6.10
C MET A 1 28.15 -5.58 6.21
N VAL A 2 27.27 -6.01 5.32
CA VAL A 2 25.85 -5.62 5.35
C VAL A 2 25.18 -6.33 6.53
N HIS A 3 24.37 -5.61 7.30
CA HIS A 3 23.61 -6.15 8.43
C HIS A 3 22.12 -6.12 8.12
N TYR A 4 21.48 -7.29 8.06
CA TYR A 4 20.04 -7.40 7.82
C TYR A 4 19.28 -7.48 9.13
N LYS A 5 18.15 -6.77 9.20
CA LYS A 5 17.19 -6.84 10.30
C LYS A 5 15.79 -7.01 9.75
N ILE A 6 15.05 -7.99 10.26
CA ILE A 6 13.61 -8.15 10.02
C ILE A 6 12.90 -7.68 11.29
N SER A 7 12.13 -6.59 11.18
CA SER A 7 11.25 -6.12 12.25
C SER A 7 9.81 -6.47 11.91
N TYR A 8 9.18 -7.36 12.67
CA TYR A 8 7.79 -7.79 12.45
C TYR A 8 7.12 -8.16 13.78
N PHE A 9 5.80 -8.32 13.80
CA PHE A 9 5.12 -8.84 14.99
C PHE A 9 5.66 -10.23 15.36
N ASP A 10 5.45 -10.63 16.61
CA ASP A 10 5.73 -12.00 17.05
C ASP A 10 4.70 -13.00 16.47
N ALA A 11 4.75 -13.13 15.15
CA ALA A 11 3.88 -13.94 14.32
C ALA A 11 4.63 -14.34 13.04
N ARG A 12 4.13 -15.39 12.36
CA ARG A 12 4.63 -15.80 11.04
C ARG A 12 4.19 -14.80 9.98
N SER A 13 2.93 -14.90 9.53
CA SER A 13 2.27 -14.01 8.55
C SER A 13 3.22 -13.51 7.45
N LEU A 14 3.16 -12.24 7.07
CA LEU A 14 3.97 -11.64 6.01
C LEU A 14 5.47 -11.57 6.35
N GLY A 15 5.85 -11.73 7.61
CA GLY A 15 7.26 -11.76 8.04
C GLY A 15 7.95 -13.09 7.73
N GLU A 16 7.21 -14.20 7.72
CA GLU A 16 7.79 -15.54 7.60
C GLU A 16 8.46 -15.82 6.24
N PRO A 17 7.89 -15.42 5.08
CA PRO A 17 8.58 -15.60 3.81
C PRO A 17 9.98 -14.97 3.79
N ALA A 18 10.14 -13.77 4.37
CA ALA A 18 11.43 -13.11 4.46
C ALA A 18 12.43 -13.88 5.35
N ARG A 19 11.97 -14.40 6.50
CA ARG A 19 12.80 -15.24 7.39
C ARG A 19 13.27 -16.52 6.70
N LEU A 20 12.36 -17.20 5.99
CA LEU A 20 12.67 -18.43 5.25
C LEU A 20 13.70 -18.18 4.15
N ILE A 21 13.58 -17.09 3.38
CA ILE A 21 14.54 -16.74 2.33
C ILE A 21 15.94 -16.51 2.92
N LEU A 22 16.04 -15.72 4.00
CA LEU A 22 17.34 -15.43 4.63
C LEU A 22 17.97 -16.68 5.26
N LYS A 23 17.16 -17.55 5.86
CA LYS A 23 17.65 -18.84 6.37
C LYS A 23 18.07 -19.79 5.26
N TYR A 24 17.28 -19.92 4.20
CA TYR A 24 17.62 -20.74 3.04
C TYR A 24 18.94 -20.30 2.40
N ALA A 25 19.15 -18.99 2.27
CA ALA A 25 20.38 -18.41 1.73
C ALA A 25 21.56 -18.40 2.72
N ASN A 26 21.37 -18.90 3.95
CA ASN A 26 22.35 -18.87 5.04
C ASN A 26 22.92 -17.46 5.32
N VAL A 27 22.08 -16.43 5.17
CA VAL A 27 22.43 -15.03 5.46
C VAL A 27 22.12 -14.73 6.93
N PRO A 28 23.08 -14.24 7.73
CA PRO A 28 22.81 -13.84 9.11
C PRO A 28 21.93 -12.58 9.14
N PHE A 29 20.93 -12.57 10.02
CA PHE A 29 20.03 -11.44 10.23
C PHE A 29 19.53 -11.37 11.68
N GLU A 30 19.16 -10.17 12.10
CA GLU A 30 18.46 -9.90 13.36
C GLU A 30 16.94 -10.06 13.17
N ASP A 31 16.30 -10.91 13.98
CA ASP A 31 14.83 -11.09 14.00
C ASP A 31 14.24 -10.29 15.17
N ASP A 32 13.90 -9.02 14.92
CA ASP A 32 13.34 -8.05 15.87
C ASP A 32 11.81 -8.24 15.96
N ARG A 33 11.37 -9.05 16.92
CA ARG A 33 9.96 -9.36 17.16
C ARG A 33 9.32 -8.28 18.02
N ILE A 34 8.33 -7.58 17.46
CA ILE A 34 7.66 -6.44 18.08
C ILE A 34 6.49 -6.94 18.93
N PRO A 35 6.52 -6.75 20.27
CA PRO A 35 5.36 -6.99 21.13
C PRO A 35 4.22 -6.04 20.79
N LYS A 36 2.97 -6.51 20.92
CA LYS A 36 1.78 -5.74 20.53
C LYS A 36 1.64 -4.42 21.32
N ASP A 37 2.01 -4.41 22.59
CA ASP A 37 2.01 -3.24 23.47
C ASP A 37 3.06 -2.18 23.06
N GLN A 38 4.13 -2.60 22.37
CA GLN A 38 5.15 -1.69 21.85
C GLN A 38 4.83 -1.16 20.45
N TRP A 39 3.80 -1.71 19.77
CA TRP A 39 3.43 -1.30 18.42
C TRP A 39 3.14 0.21 18.29
N PRO A 40 2.38 0.86 19.19
CA PRO A 40 2.12 2.29 19.07
C PRO A 40 3.40 3.13 18.98
N THR A 41 4.41 2.80 19.80
CA THR A 41 5.71 3.50 19.77
C THR A 41 6.53 3.14 18.53
N ARG A 42 6.60 1.85 18.16
CA ARG A 42 7.34 1.40 16.97
C ARG A 42 6.75 1.97 15.67
N LYS A 43 5.42 2.03 15.57
CA LYS A 43 4.68 2.61 14.45
C LYS A 43 5.13 4.04 14.17
N LEU A 44 5.25 4.88 15.21
CA LEU A 44 5.67 6.28 15.05
C LEU A 44 7.06 6.42 14.43
N VAL A 45 8.01 5.57 14.82
CA VAL A 45 9.37 5.56 14.26
C VAL A 45 9.33 5.24 12.76
N TYR A 46 8.58 4.22 12.37
CA TYR A 46 8.47 3.84 10.95
C TYR A 46 7.71 4.89 10.13
N LEU A 47 6.65 5.47 10.68
CA LEU A 47 5.92 6.57 10.03
C LEU A 47 6.81 7.78 9.83
N GLU A 48 7.68 8.13 10.79
CA GLU A 48 8.65 9.21 10.62
C GLU A 48 9.61 8.93 9.45
N TRP A 49 10.09 7.69 9.31
CA TRP A 49 10.94 7.31 8.18
C TRP A 49 10.20 7.39 6.85
N ILE A 50 8.95 6.93 6.81
CA ILE A 50 8.09 7.01 5.64
C ILE A 50 7.91 8.48 5.24
N VAL A 51 7.51 9.35 6.18
CA VAL A 51 7.32 10.78 5.93
C VAL A 51 8.61 11.41 5.40
N LYS A 52 9.75 11.17 6.05
CA LYS A 52 11.05 11.68 5.58
C LYS A 52 11.40 11.20 4.17
N ALA A 53 11.11 9.93 3.87
CA ALA A 53 11.35 9.37 2.54
C ALA A 53 10.45 10.06 1.50
N TRP A 54 9.15 10.24 1.78
CA TRP A 54 8.23 10.96 0.90
C TRP A 54 8.64 12.41 0.70
N ASP A 55 9.06 13.11 1.76
CA ASP A 55 9.53 14.49 1.69
C ASP A 55 10.83 14.63 0.86
N SER A 56 11.63 13.57 0.78
CA SER A 56 12.86 13.54 -0.03
C SER A 56 12.59 13.42 -1.53
N ILE A 57 11.37 13.03 -1.93
CA ILE A 57 10.99 12.83 -3.33
C ILE A 57 10.32 14.12 -3.84
N PRO A 58 10.78 14.71 -4.96
CA PRO A 58 10.11 15.87 -5.54
C PRO A 58 8.63 15.58 -5.85
N LYS A 59 7.75 16.52 -5.55
CA LYS A 59 6.31 16.39 -5.81
C LYS A 59 6.00 16.09 -7.27
N GLU A 60 6.82 16.61 -8.18
CA GLU A 60 6.73 16.37 -9.62
C GLU A 60 7.02 14.90 -9.96
N ALA A 61 7.98 14.27 -9.27
CA ALA A 61 8.31 12.86 -9.47
C ALA A 61 7.17 11.96 -8.97
N ILE A 62 6.59 12.28 -7.81
CA ILE A 62 5.40 11.59 -7.27
C ILE A 62 4.22 11.76 -8.22
N SER A 63 3.94 12.99 -8.66
CA SER A 63 2.82 13.26 -9.58
C SER A 63 2.98 12.52 -10.90
N LYS A 64 4.21 12.47 -11.42
CA LYS A 64 4.52 11.76 -12.66
C LYS A 64 4.40 10.24 -12.51
N SER A 65 4.75 9.66 -11.35
CA SER A 65 4.59 8.22 -11.13
C SER A 65 3.12 7.83 -11.16
N PHE A 66 2.22 8.60 -10.54
CA PHE A 66 0.77 8.35 -10.62
C PHE A 66 0.26 8.41 -12.07
N ASN A 67 0.61 9.46 -12.82
CA ASN A 67 0.18 9.58 -14.22
C ASN A 67 0.73 8.44 -15.11
N THR A 68 1.93 7.95 -14.82
CA THR A 68 2.55 6.85 -15.57
C THR A 68 1.93 5.50 -15.20
N CYS A 69 1.59 5.30 -13.93
CA CYS A 69 0.93 4.12 -13.39
C CYS A 69 -0.61 4.21 -13.49
N GLU A 70 -1.12 5.01 -14.43
CA GLU A 70 -2.55 5.03 -14.82
C GLU A 70 -3.53 5.59 -13.77
N VAL A 71 -3.03 6.30 -12.75
CA VAL A 71 -3.86 7.03 -11.77
C VAL A 71 -3.81 8.52 -12.10
N THR A 72 -4.94 9.09 -12.52
CA THR A 72 -5.07 10.53 -12.77
C THR A 72 -5.36 11.28 -11.47
N ASN A 73 -4.65 12.38 -11.25
CA ASN A 73 -4.87 13.28 -10.12
C ASN A 73 -6.00 14.31 -10.36
N ALA A 74 -6.63 14.31 -11.54
CA ALA A 74 -7.72 15.23 -11.86
C ALA A 74 -9.06 14.65 -11.38
N VAL A 75 -9.53 15.13 -10.23
CA VAL A 75 -10.81 14.69 -9.60
C VAL A 75 -11.99 14.75 -10.59
N GLY A 76 -12.06 15.79 -11.43
CA GLY A 76 -13.09 15.95 -12.46
C GLY A 76 -12.85 15.17 -13.76
N GLY A 77 -11.80 14.36 -13.86
CA GLY A 77 -11.49 13.56 -15.05
C GLY A 77 -10.91 14.34 -16.23
N SER A 78 -10.51 15.60 -16.05
CA SER A 78 -9.96 16.44 -17.13
C SER A 78 -8.67 15.89 -17.75
N LYS A 79 -8.01 14.93 -17.09
CA LYS A 79 -6.81 14.23 -17.54
C LYS A 79 -7.02 12.74 -17.84
N ASP A 80 -8.27 12.27 -17.95
CA ASP A 80 -8.53 10.85 -18.23
C ASP A 80 -8.00 10.41 -19.61
N ASN A 81 -7.82 11.35 -20.53
CA ASN A 81 -7.20 11.09 -21.83
C ASN A 81 -5.71 10.72 -21.73
N GLU A 82 -5.08 10.96 -20.58
CA GLU A 82 -3.69 10.60 -20.30
C GLU A 82 -3.58 9.18 -19.73
N ILE A 83 -4.68 8.58 -19.25
CA ILE A 83 -4.72 7.19 -18.75
C ILE A 83 -4.37 6.27 -19.92
N HIS A 84 -3.29 5.52 -19.76
CA HIS A 84 -2.76 4.66 -20.81
C HIS A 84 -3.77 3.57 -21.23
N CYS A 85 -4.46 2.95 -20.27
CA CYS A 85 -5.56 2.01 -20.52
C CYS A 85 -6.62 2.48 -21.53
N PHE A 86 -6.91 3.79 -21.59
CA PHE A 86 -7.96 4.39 -22.43
C PHE A 86 -7.47 4.92 -23.77
N LYS A 87 -6.19 4.77 -24.10
CA LYS A 87 -5.67 5.17 -25.42
C LYS A 87 -6.28 4.31 -26.52
N PRO A 88 -6.32 4.77 -27.79
CA PRO A 88 -6.90 4.00 -28.89
C PRO A 88 -6.30 2.60 -29.08
N ASP A 89 -5.02 2.45 -28.73
CA ASP A 89 -4.24 1.20 -28.74
C ASP A 89 -4.14 0.53 -27.35
N GLY A 90 -4.79 1.10 -26.35
CA GLY A 90 -4.82 0.60 -25.00
C GLY A 90 -5.74 -0.62 -24.83
N PRO A 91 -5.67 -1.30 -23.68
CA PRO A 91 -6.50 -2.46 -23.36
C PRO A 91 -8.01 -2.16 -23.30
N VAL A 92 -8.43 -0.93 -22.98
CA VAL A 92 -9.84 -0.57 -22.74
C VAL A 92 -10.20 0.82 -23.31
N PRO A 93 -10.12 1.04 -24.63
CA PRO A 93 -10.24 2.37 -25.26
C PRO A 93 -11.61 3.04 -25.08
N THR A 94 -12.67 2.28 -24.80
CA THR A 94 -14.06 2.75 -24.67
C THR A 94 -14.45 3.12 -23.24
N ASP A 95 -13.68 2.66 -22.25
CA ASP A 95 -14.13 2.67 -20.85
C ASP A 95 -14.00 4.06 -20.20
N ARG A 96 -13.34 5.01 -20.88
CA ARG A 96 -13.29 6.42 -20.48
C ARG A 96 -14.68 7.03 -20.35
N ASP A 97 -15.62 6.67 -21.22
CA ASP A 97 -16.98 7.24 -21.16
C ASP A 97 -17.80 6.63 -20.02
N LEU A 98 -17.56 5.36 -19.68
CA LEU A 98 -18.11 4.72 -18.48
C LEU A 98 -17.60 5.40 -17.20
N LEU A 99 -16.31 5.73 -17.15
CA LEU A 99 -15.72 6.45 -16.01
C LEU A 99 -16.32 7.85 -15.86
N LYS A 100 -16.56 8.57 -16.96
CA LYS A 100 -17.26 9.86 -16.93
C LYS A 100 -18.69 9.73 -16.40
N GLN A 101 -19.43 8.72 -16.84
CA GLN A 101 -20.78 8.46 -16.36
C GLN A 101 -20.78 8.17 -14.85
N ALA A 102 -19.88 7.31 -14.36
CA ALA A 102 -19.78 6.98 -12.94
C ALA A 102 -19.50 8.21 -12.06
N ARG A 103 -18.69 9.17 -12.54
CA ARG A 103 -18.47 10.45 -11.84
C ARG A 103 -19.71 11.34 -11.84
N ALA A 104 -20.43 11.43 -12.95
CA ALA A 104 -21.64 12.24 -13.07
C ALA A 104 -22.78 11.72 -12.16
N GLU A 105 -22.84 10.41 -11.98
CA GLU A 105 -23.78 9.73 -11.07
C GLU A 105 -23.40 9.91 -9.58
N LYS A 106 -22.34 10.67 -9.25
CA LYS A 106 -21.82 10.93 -7.89
C LYS A 106 -21.46 9.70 -7.04
N LYS A 107 -21.64 8.48 -7.55
CA LYS A 107 -21.24 7.21 -6.91
C LYS A 107 -19.84 7.27 -6.31
N ILE A 108 -18.90 7.94 -6.99
CA ILE A 108 -17.51 8.05 -6.52
C ILE A 108 -17.36 8.95 -5.28
N ILE A 109 -18.14 10.02 -5.15
CA ILE A 109 -18.05 10.91 -3.97
C ILE A 109 -18.64 10.19 -2.76
N GLU A 110 -19.77 9.52 -2.94
CA GLU A 110 -20.40 8.69 -1.90
C GLU A 110 -19.44 7.58 -1.43
N LEU A 111 -18.80 6.88 -2.37
CA LEU A 111 -17.76 5.88 -2.06
C LEU A 111 -16.57 6.46 -1.28
N ILE A 112 -16.15 7.69 -1.56
CA ILE A 112 -15.05 8.34 -0.83
C ILE A 112 -15.47 8.68 0.60
N GLU A 113 -16.71 9.15 0.78
CA GLU A 113 -17.27 9.49 2.09
C GLU A 113 -17.51 8.25 2.97
N GLU A 114 -17.76 7.09 2.35
CA GLU A 114 -17.91 5.80 3.03
C GLU A 114 -16.57 5.17 3.49
N ILE A 115 -15.42 5.68 3.03
CA ILE A 115 -14.11 5.18 3.49
C ILE A 115 -13.86 5.70 4.91
N ASP A 116 -14.18 4.88 5.90
CA ASP A 116 -13.84 5.14 7.30
C ASP A 116 -12.38 4.76 7.58
N LEU A 117 -11.50 5.77 7.54
CA LEU A 117 -10.09 5.61 7.89
C LEU A 117 -9.84 5.42 9.40
N SER A 118 -10.88 5.44 10.23
CA SER A 118 -10.78 5.24 11.68
C SER A 118 -10.96 3.77 12.12
N GLU A 119 -11.52 2.89 11.27
CA GLU A 119 -11.73 1.47 11.62
C GLU A 119 -10.42 0.66 11.74
N ASP A 120 -9.32 1.15 11.18
CA ASP A 120 -7.99 0.53 11.27
C ASP A 120 -7.41 0.52 12.70
N GLU A 121 -7.99 1.28 13.64
CA GLU A 121 -7.57 1.26 15.05
C GLU A 121 -8.15 0.06 15.84
N ASN A 122 -9.27 -0.53 15.40
CA ASN A 122 -10.05 -1.47 16.22
C ASN A 122 -10.14 -2.92 15.72
N ASN A 123 -9.82 -3.23 14.46
CA ASN A 123 -9.74 -4.63 14.01
C ASN A 123 -8.37 -5.25 14.32
N ASN A 124 -8.13 -5.39 15.63
CA ASN A 124 -6.92 -5.93 16.23
C ASN A 124 -6.91 -7.48 16.29
N VAL A 125 -7.60 -8.12 15.35
CA VAL A 125 -7.69 -9.58 15.20
C VAL A 125 -7.19 -9.94 13.79
N TYR A 126 -5.87 -9.91 13.60
CA TYR A 126 -5.24 -10.76 12.59
C TYR A 126 -5.18 -12.17 13.16
N ASP A 127 -6.31 -12.87 13.15
CA ASP A 127 -6.35 -14.28 13.49
C ASP A 127 -5.93 -15.09 12.25
N SER A 128 -4.62 -15.30 12.13
CA SER A 128 -4.06 -16.27 11.19
C SER A 128 -3.77 -17.61 11.87
N GLU A 129 -4.29 -17.86 13.08
CA GLU A 129 -4.15 -19.15 13.77
C GLU A 129 -5.22 -20.16 13.32
N ALA A 130 -5.53 -20.19 12.02
CA ALA A 130 -5.97 -21.44 11.42
C ALA A 130 -4.77 -22.39 11.43
N SER A 131 -4.60 -23.10 12.55
CA SER A 131 -3.80 -24.32 12.60
C SER A 131 -4.33 -25.24 11.50
N VAL A 132 -3.52 -25.43 10.46
CA VAL A 132 -3.62 -26.67 9.70
C VAL A 132 -2.91 -27.67 10.59
N ASP A 133 -3.70 -28.29 11.48
CA ASP A 133 -3.24 -29.43 12.27
C ASP A 133 -2.77 -30.52 11.30
N ASP A 134 -1.58 -31.07 11.58
CA ASP A 134 -0.94 -32.18 10.85
C ASP A 134 -1.77 -33.48 10.88
#